data_AF-A0A2W4J2S7-F1
#
_entry.id   AF-A0A2W4J2S7-F1
#
_cell.length_a   1.000
_cell.length_b   1.000
_cell.length_c   1.000
_cell.angle_alpha   90.00
_cell.angle_beta   90.00
_cell.angle_gamma   90.00
#
_symmetry.space_group_name_H-M   'P 1'
#
loop_
_entity.id
_entity.type
_entity.pdbx_description
1 polymer ?
#
loop_
_entity_poly.entity_id
_entity_poly.type
_entity_poly.pdbx_seq_one_letter_code
_entity_poly.pdbx_strand_id
1 'polypeptide(L)'
;GMVEAWATTPFEVLATRAVLAELTPADVTVSGNELLAALTVARSAEVDPGPARDLLWRSELPPQGTWPIIDDVPVSVISDLTERGLTVAKENAGPMGNPPASLLDQPVLTVSNGEVDLKVPMRCLFALAGMGFTGQQDEHADDVVRVRANESWMRIDARYGAVVRRRHALLPLVF
;
A
#
# COMPACT_ATOMS: atom_id res chain seq x y z
N GLY A 1 18.76 -4.41 12.14
CA GLY A 1 17.74 -5.41 11.75
C GLY A 1 16.94 -4.91 10.56
N MET A 2 15.75 -5.46 10.30
CA MET A 2 14.79 -4.89 9.35
C MET A 2 13.61 -4.28 10.12
N VAL A 3 13.23 -3.05 9.78
CA VAL A 3 12.08 -2.35 10.35
C VAL A 3 11.05 -2.14 9.26
N GLU A 4 9.79 -2.48 9.52
CA GLU A 4 8.68 -2.19 8.61
C GLU A 4 8.03 -0.86 8.99
N ALA A 5 8.08 0.11 8.07
CA ALA A 5 7.34 1.35 8.20
C ALA A 5 5.95 1.19 7.58
N TRP A 6 4.90 1.48 8.34
CA TRP A 6 3.51 1.38 7.91
C TRP A 6 2.86 2.77 7.86
N ALA A 7 2.03 3.00 6.83
CA ALA A 7 1.26 4.23 6.69
C ALA A 7 -0.14 3.94 6.12
N THR A 8 -1.15 4.67 6.57
CA THR A 8 -2.46 4.73 5.91
C THR A 8 -2.40 5.65 4.70
N THR A 9 -3.08 5.29 3.62
CA THR A 9 -3.22 6.14 2.43
C THR A 9 -4.63 6.75 2.34
N PRO A 10 -4.82 7.85 1.59
CA PRO A 10 -6.15 8.37 1.27
C PRO A 10 -7.06 7.40 0.50
N PHE A 11 -6.51 6.30 -0.03
CA PHE A 11 -7.25 5.27 -0.74
C PHE A 11 -7.75 4.14 0.18
N GLU A 12 -7.67 4.34 1.51
CA GLU A 12 -8.06 3.38 2.55
C GLU A 12 -7.37 2.01 2.36
N VAL A 13 -6.10 2.06 1.99
CA VAL A 13 -5.18 0.92 1.98
C VAL A 13 -3.94 1.30 2.77
N LEU A 14 -3.23 0.30 3.27
CA LEU A 14 -1.94 0.49 3.92
C LEU A 14 -0.83 0.47 2.88
N ALA A 15 0.17 1.32 3.08
CA ALA A 15 1.47 1.23 2.44
C ALA A 15 2.48 0.73 3.46
N THR A 16 3.39 -0.13 3.03
CA THR A 16 4.49 -0.61 3.87
C THR A 16 5.80 -0.68 3.10
N ARG A 17 6.89 -0.36 3.79
CA ARG A 17 8.25 -0.53 3.27
C ARG A 17 9.16 -1.05 4.37
N ALA A 18 9.99 -2.03 4.02
CA ALA A 18 11.03 -2.54 4.89
C ALA A 18 12.32 -1.71 4.69
N VAL A 19 12.93 -1.27 5.80
CA VAL A 19 14.20 -0.53 5.80
C VAL A 19 15.19 -1.20 6.74
N LEU A 20 16.46 -1.20 6.34
CA LEU A 20 17.55 -1.67 7.20
C LEU A 20 17.79 -0.63 8.30
N ALA A 21 17.39 -0.96 9.52
CA ALA A 21 17.49 -0.07 10.67
C ALA A 21 17.45 -0.85 11.99
N GLU A 22 17.72 -0.15 13.08
CA GLU A 22 17.43 -0.58 14.44
C GLU A 22 16.45 0.42 15.05
N LEU A 23 15.46 -0.06 15.79
CA LEU A 23 14.43 0.76 16.40
C LEU A 23 14.39 0.47 17.89
N THR A 24 14.36 1.52 18.71
CA THR A 24 14.16 1.43 20.16
C THR A 24 13.15 2.51 20.55
N PRO A 25 11.96 2.17 21.08
CA PRO A 25 11.44 0.82 21.41
C PRO A 25 11.18 -0.06 20.16
N ALA A 26 10.73 -1.31 20.37
CA ALA A 26 10.55 -2.28 19.28
C ALA A 26 9.50 -1.86 18.23
N ASP A 27 8.54 -1.01 18.62
CA ASP A 27 7.55 -0.37 17.76
C ASP A 27 7.20 1.03 18.28
N VAL A 28 6.83 1.93 17.36
CA VAL A 28 6.35 3.28 17.71
C VAL A 28 5.53 3.84 16.56
N THR A 29 4.45 4.55 16.87
CA THR A 29 3.77 5.43 15.91
C THR A 29 4.31 6.84 16.07
N VAL A 30 4.67 7.48 14.98
CA VAL A 30 5.13 8.88 14.98
C VAL A 30 4.42 9.70 13.91
N SER A 31 4.59 11.02 13.96
CA SER A 31 4.15 11.89 12.86
C SER A 31 5.06 11.68 11.65
N GLY A 32 4.48 11.32 10.51
CA GLY A 32 5.24 11.15 9.26
C GLY A 32 5.96 12.44 8.82
N ASN A 33 5.36 13.61 9.06
CA ASN A 33 5.97 14.90 8.75
C ASN A 33 7.18 15.20 9.65
N GLU A 34 7.08 14.89 10.95
CA GLU A 34 8.20 15.08 11.89
C GLU A 34 9.34 14.11 11.56
N LEU A 35 9.03 12.84 11.29
CA LEU A 35 10.01 11.84 10.87
C LEU A 35 10.71 12.24 9.56
N LEU A 36 9.95 12.69 8.55
CA LEU A 36 10.52 13.16 7.29
C LEU A 36 11.47 14.34 7.51
N ALA A 37 11.07 15.32 8.33
CA ALA A 37 11.90 16.47 8.65
C ALA A 37 13.19 16.05 9.38
N ALA A 38 13.08 15.13 10.35
CA ALA A 38 14.22 14.59 11.07
C ALA A 38 15.20 13.86 10.14
N LEU A 39 14.70 12.97 9.26
CA LEU A 39 15.51 12.24 8.27
C LEU A 39 16.18 13.16 7.24
N THR A 40 15.54 14.27 6.88
CA THR A 40 16.08 15.23 5.89
C THR A 40 17.24 16.04 6.46
N VAL A 41 17.22 16.34 7.76
CA VAL A 41 18.23 17.18 8.42
C VAL A 41 19.33 16.35 9.09
N ALA A 42 19.04 15.09 9.44
CA ALA A 42 19.96 14.21 10.12
C ALA A 42 21.30 14.07 9.37
N ARG A 43 22.40 14.27 10.11
CA ARG A 43 23.77 14.03 9.64
C ARG A 43 24.44 12.85 10.35
N SER A 44 23.68 12.14 11.19
CA SER A 44 24.10 10.99 11.99
C SER A 44 23.39 9.73 11.54
N ALA A 45 23.92 8.57 11.94
CA ALA A 45 23.28 7.28 11.73
C ALA A 45 22.05 7.05 12.62
N GLU A 46 21.95 7.79 13.73
CA GLU A 46 20.82 7.78 14.65
C GLU A 46 19.92 9.00 14.39
N VAL A 47 18.60 8.78 14.45
CA VAL A 47 17.58 9.80 14.21
C VAL A 47 16.49 9.64 15.26
N ASP A 48 16.17 10.72 15.97
CA ASP A 48 14.97 10.79 16.81
C ASP A 48 13.75 10.96 15.89
N PRO A 49 12.81 10.00 15.84
CA PRO A 49 11.66 10.06 14.96
C PRO A 49 10.56 11.01 15.47
N GLY A 50 10.76 11.63 16.64
CA GLY A 50 9.79 12.47 17.33
C GLY A 50 9.04 11.72 18.44
N PRO A 51 8.15 12.42 19.17
CA PRO A 51 7.40 11.83 20.27
C PRO A 51 6.45 10.74 19.78
N ALA A 52 6.26 9.70 20.60
CA ALA A 52 5.29 8.63 20.34
C ALA A 52 3.86 9.20 20.22
N ARG A 53 3.13 8.71 19.22
CA ARG A 53 1.76 9.10 18.84
C ARG A 53 0.86 7.87 18.68
N ASP A 54 1.08 6.82 19.47
CA ASP A 54 0.41 5.51 19.30
C ASP A 54 -1.12 5.60 19.27
N LEU A 55 -1.70 6.50 20.08
CA LEU A 55 -3.14 6.76 20.10
C LEU A 55 -3.71 7.35 18.79
N LEU A 56 -2.86 7.86 17.90
CA LEU A 56 -3.27 8.38 16.60
C LEU A 56 -3.35 7.29 15.53
N TRP A 57 -2.76 6.11 15.75
CA TRP A 57 -2.90 4.99 14.83
C TRP A 57 -4.29 4.36 14.99
N ARG A 58 -5.05 4.30 13.89
CA ARG A 58 -6.44 3.84 13.88
C ARG A 58 -6.72 2.75 12.85
N SER A 59 -5.67 2.10 12.35
CA SER A 59 -5.79 1.02 11.38
C SER A 59 -5.31 -0.29 11.98
N GLU A 60 -5.85 -1.41 11.52
CA GLU A 60 -5.29 -2.70 11.91
C GLU A 60 -4.13 -3.04 11.00
N LEU A 61 -3.10 -3.65 11.57
CA LEU A 61 -2.04 -4.27 10.80
C LEU A 61 -2.41 -5.72 10.47
N PRO A 62 -1.95 -6.26 9.33
CA PRO A 62 -2.14 -7.67 9.06
C PRO A 62 -1.46 -8.52 10.15
N PRO A 63 -2.00 -9.71 10.48
CA PRO A 63 -1.35 -10.61 11.41
C PRO A 63 0.02 -11.04 10.87
N GLN A 64 0.96 -11.25 11.79
CA GLN A 64 2.23 -11.89 11.47
C GLN A 64 1.94 -13.31 10.94
N GLY A 65 2.59 -13.70 9.84
CA GLY A 65 2.38 -15.02 9.27
C GLY A 65 2.68 -15.11 7.78
N THR A 66 2.22 -16.22 7.19
CA THR A 66 2.49 -16.55 5.80
C THR A 66 1.62 -15.76 4.84
N TRP A 67 2.23 -15.35 3.73
CA TRP A 67 1.58 -14.72 2.59
C TRP A 67 1.77 -15.57 1.34
N PRO A 68 0.89 -16.56 1.11
CA PRO A 68 0.89 -17.35 -0.12
C PRO A 68 0.86 -16.46 -1.36
N ILE A 69 1.64 -16.84 -2.36
CA ILE A 69 1.68 -16.16 -3.66
C ILE A 69 0.43 -16.56 -4.43
N ILE A 70 -0.24 -15.57 -5.00
CA ILE A 70 -1.36 -15.76 -5.92
C ILE A 70 -0.88 -15.62 -7.35
N ASP A 71 -0.13 -14.56 -7.66
CA ASP A 71 0.34 -14.31 -9.03
C ASP A 71 1.47 -13.27 -9.07
N ASP A 72 2.23 -13.26 -10.16
CA ASP A 72 3.22 -12.23 -10.48
C ASP A 72 2.74 -11.47 -11.72
N VAL A 73 2.52 -10.16 -11.58
CA VAL A 73 1.91 -9.30 -12.59
C VAL A 73 2.94 -8.31 -13.11
N PRO A 74 3.16 -8.20 -14.43
CA PRO A 74 4.09 -7.20 -14.97
C PRO A 74 3.74 -5.77 -14.53
N VAL A 75 4.76 -4.98 -14.19
CA VAL A 75 4.58 -3.57 -13.80
C VAL A 75 3.90 -2.77 -14.92
N SER A 76 4.17 -3.08 -16.19
CA SER A 76 3.49 -2.46 -17.34
C SER A 76 1.96 -2.59 -17.28
N VAL A 77 1.44 -3.76 -16.89
CA VAL A 77 -0.01 -3.97 -16.73
C VAL A 77 -0.57 -3.09 -15.61
N ILE A 78 0.17 -2.95 -14.51
CA ILE A 78 -0.21 -2.08 -13.39
C ILE A 78 -0.24 -0.62 -13.81
N SER A 79 0.78 -0.16 -14.55
CA SER A 79 0.87 1.20 -15.09
C SER A 79 -0.30 1.49 -16.05
N ASP A 80 -0.55 0.61 -17.01
CA ASP A 80 -1.62 0.79 -18.00
C ASP A 80 -3.02 0.84 -17.37
N LEU A 81 -3.27 0.01 -16.35
CA LEU A 81 -4.52 0.04 -15.60
C LEU A 81 -4.65 1.32 -14.76
N THR A 82 -3.55 1.76 -14.15
CA THR A 82 -3.50 3.00 -13.36
C THR A 82 -3.77 4.22 -14.23
N GLU A 83 -3.14 4.32 -15.40
CA GLU A 83 -3.33 5.44 -16.33
C GLU A 83 -4.78 5.51 -16.82
N ARG A 84 -5.35 4.38 -17.22
CA ARG A 84 -6.78 4.29 -17.58
C ARG A 84 -7.68 4.71 -16.42
N GLY A 85 -7.36 4.27 -15.19
CA GLY A 85 -8.07 4.69 -13.98
C GLY A 85 -8.01 6.19 -13.75
N LEU A 86 -6.85 6.81 -13.96
CA LEU A 86 -6.68 8.27 -13.82
C LEU A 86 -7.50 9.04 -14.85
N THR A 87 -7.58 8.55 -16.09
CA THR A 87 -8.43 9.14 -17.13
C THR A 87 -9.90 9.10 -16.71
N VAL A 88 -10.40 7.93 -16.30
CA VAL A 88 -11.78 7.77 -15.81
C VAL A 88 -12.05 8.63 -14.57
N ALA A 89 -11.09 8.71 -13.65
CA ALA A 89 -11.21 9.55 -12.45
C ALA A 89 -11.35 11.04 -12.79
N LYS A 90 -10.61 11.54 -13.78
CA LYS A 90 -10.69 12.94 -14.23
C LYS A 90 -12.03 13.25 -14.88
N GLU A 91 -12.55 12.33 -15.70
CA GLU A 91 -13.84 12.48 -16.37
C GLU A 91 -15.03 12.42 -15.40
N ASN A 92 -14.86 11.75 -14.26
CA ASN A 92 -15.93 11.49 -13.28
C ASN A 92 -15.61 12.09 -11.89
N ALA A 93 -14.79 13.15 -11.85
CA ALA A 93 -14.33 13.73 -10.59
C ALA A 93 -15.50 14.27 -9.76
N GLY A 94 -15.49 13.97 -8.45
CA GLY A 94 -16.46 14.52 -7.52
C GLY A 94 -16.24 16.03 -7.26
N PRO A 95 -17.12 16.68 -6.46
CA PRO A 95 -17.04 18.12 -6.18
C PRO A 95 -15.68 18.59 -5.60
N MET A 96 -14.94 17.71 -4.93
CA MET A 96 -13.62 17.99 -4.33
C MET A 96 -12.45 17.49 -5.18
N GLY A 97 -12.70 17.11 -6.44
CA GLY A 97 -11.66 16.60 -7.36
C GLY A 97 -11.19 15.16 -7.07
N ASN A 98 -11.81 14.50 -6.10
CA ASN A 98 -11.48 13.13 -5.71
C ASN A 98 -12.15 12.09 -6.64
N PRO A 99 -11.46 10.96 -6.93
CA PRO A 99 -12.06 9.85 -7.64
C PRO A 99 -13.30 9.33 -6.89
N PRO A 100 -14.39 8.96 -7.60
CA PRO A 100 -15.59 8.44 -6.95
C PRO A 100 -15.31 7.09 -6.27
N ALA A 101 -15.95 6.83 -5.13
CA ALA A 101 -15.76 5.59 -4.38
C ALA A 101 -16.05 4.33 -5.21
N SER A 102 -17.03 4.40 -6.12
CA SER A 102 -17.36 3.33 -7.06
C SER A 102 -16.18 2.96 -7.97
N LEU A 103 -15.40 3.93 -8.44
CA LEU A 103 -14.18 3.68 -9.21
C LEU A 103 -13.10 3.07 -8.32
N LEU A 104 -12.92 3.60 -7.10
CA LEU A 104 -11.92 3.10 -6.16
C LEU A 104 -12.15 1.63 -5.79
N ASP A 105 -13.41 1.22 -5.62
CA ASP A 105 -13.80 -0.17 -5.31
C ASP A 105 -13.94 -1.08 -6.52
N GLN A 106 -13.86 -0.53 -7.73
CA GLN A 106 -13.96 -1.32 -8.95
C GLN A 106 -12.82 -2.34 -9.02
N PRO A 107 -13.12 -3.66 -9.14
CA PRO A 107 -12.13 -4.66 -9.50
C PRO A 107 -11.59 -4.39 -10.90
N VAL A 108 -10.29 -4.17 -11.02
CA VAL A 108 -9.63 -3.77 -12.28
C VAL A 108 -8.62 -4.81 -12.76
N LEU A 109 -8.24 -5.71 -11.86
CA LEU A 109 -7.38 -6.84 -12.14
C LEU A 109 -7.90 -8.04 -11.35
N THR A 110 -7.93 -9.21 -11.99
CA THR A 110 -8.23 -10.49 -11.33
C THR A 110 -7.01 -11.38 -11.53
N VAL A 111 -6.43 -11.85 -10.44
CA VAL A 111 -5.28 -12.75 -10.43
C VAL A 111 -5.65 -14.08 -9.80
N SER A 112 -4.99 -15.17 -10.19
CA SER A 112 -5.32 -16.51 -9.71
C SER A 112 -4.12 -17.43 -9.70
N ASN A 113 -4.07 -18.32 -8.70
CA ASN A 113 -3.15 -19.47 -8.66
C ASN A 113 -3.85 -20.81 -8.94
N GLY A 114 -5.08 -20.78 -9.46
CA GLY A 114 -5.92 -21.96 -9.72
C GLY A 114 -6.77 -22.42 -8.53
N GLU A 115 -6.42 -22.03 -7.29
CA GLU A 115 -7.21 -22.31 -6.09
C GLU A 115 -7.98 -21.09 -5.60
N VAL A 116 -7.37 -19.90 -5.74
CA VAL A 116 -7.91 -18.64 -5.25
C VAL A 116 -7.95 -17.63 -6.38
N ASP A 117 -9.15 -17.14 -6.69
CA ASP A 117 -9.35 -15.97 -7.55
C ASP A 117 -9.42 -14.71 -6.69
N LEU A 118 -8.51 -13.78 -6.92
CA LEU A 118 -8.38 -12.54 -6.16
C LEU A 118 -8.64 -11.32 -7.04
N LYS A 119 -9.65 -10.56 -6.65
CA LYS A 119 -10.02 -9.28 -7.26
C LYS A 119 -9.22 -8.15 -6.64
N VAL A 120 -8.42 -7.46 -7.45
CA VAL A 120 -7.63 -6.30 -7.05
C VAL A 120 -8.39 -5.02 -7.41
N PRO A 121 -8.78 -4.18 -6.43
CA PRO A 121 -9.53 -2.96 -6.69
C PRO A 121 -8.63 -1.79 -7.11
N MET A 122 -9.18 -0.81 -7.84
CA MET A 122 -8.44 0.35 -8.37
C MET A 122 -7.68 1.13 -7.28
N ARG A 123 -8.26 1.24 -6.07
CA ARG A 123 -7.61 1.89 -4.92
C ARG A 123 -6.21 1.33 -4.61
N CYS A 124 -5.96 0.04 -4.82
CA CYS A 124 -4.65 -0.56 -4.59
C CYS A 124 -3.62 -0.10 -5.63
N LEU A 125 -4.05 0.05 -6.89
CA LEU A 125 -3.21 0.53 -7.98
C LEU A 125 -2.87 2.02 -7.81
N PHE A 126 -3.86 2.85 -7.46
CA PHE A 126 -3.60 4.27 -7.15
C PHE A 126 -2.67 4.45 -5.94
N ALA A 127 -2.78 3.61 -4.92
CA ALA A 127 -1.85 3.64 -3.80
C ALA A 127 -0.43 3.23 -4.21
N LEU A 128 -0.26 2.17 -5.00
CA LEU A 128 1.06 1.75 -5.50
C LEU A 128 1.74 2.87 -6.29
N ALA A 129 1.00 3.48 -7.21
CA ALA A 129 1.49 4.58 -8.04
C ALA A 129 1.76 5.85 -7.23
N GLY A 130 0.84 6.24 -6.33
CA GLY A 130 1.00 7.42 -5.48
C GLY A 130 2.17 7.30 -4.50
N MET A 131 2.51 6.08 -4.06
CA MET A 131 3.69 5.81 -3.24
C MET A 131 4.98 5.64 -4.07
N GLY A 132 4.88 5.60 -5.40
CA GLY A 132 6.01 5.38 -6.29
C GLY A 132 6.63 3.99 -6.16
N PHE A 133 5.89 2.99 -5.66
CA PHE A 133 6.47 1.69 -5.30
C PHE A 133 6.89 0.83 -6.50
N THR A 134 6.33 1.09 -7.68
CA THR A 134 6.72 0.45 -8.95
C THR A 134 7.95 1.07 -9.60
N GLY A 135 8.42 2.24 -9.14
CA GLY A 135 9.51 2.97 -9.77
C GLY A 135 9.13 3.73 -11.04
N GLN A 136 10.14 4.19 -11.77
CA GLN A 136 9.96 4.82 -13.08
C GLN A 136 9.85 3.73 -14.16
N GLN A 137 8.87 3.87 -15.05
CA GLN A 137 8.50 2.84 -16.02
C GLN A 137 9.65 2.47 -16.97
N ASP A 138 10.46 3.46 -17.38
CA ASP A 138 11.53 3.25 -18.35
C ASP A 138 12.74 2.48 -17.80
N GLU A 139 12.93 2.49 -16.47
CA GLU A 139 14.08 1.84 -15.85
C GLU A 139 13.80 0.36 -15.56
N HIS A 140 12.53 -0.02 -15.38
CA HIS A 140 12.13 -1.29 -14.74
C HIS A 140 10.97 -1.96 -15.49
N ALA A 141 10.99 -1.92 -16.82
CA ALA A 141 9.89 -2.43 -17.66
C ALA A 141 9.62 -3.95 -17.48
N ASP A 142 10.66 -4.72 -17.12
CA ASP A 142 10.58 -6.17 -16.89
C ASP A 142 10.27 -6.53 -15.42
N ASP A 143 10.13 -5.55 -14.52
CA ASP A 143 9.78 -5.82 -13.13
C ASP A 143 8.34 -6.35 -13.03
N VAL A 144 8.12 -7.17 -12.01
CA VAL A 144 6.80 -7.69 -11.65
C VAL A 144 6.40 -7.20 -10.26
N VAL A 145 5.10 -6.97 -10.08
CA VAL A 145 4.50 -6.90 -8.76
C VAL A 145 4.00 -8.28 -8.37
N ARG A 146 4.30 -8.70 -7.15
CA ARG A 146 3.87 -10.00 -6.62
C ARG A 146 2.62 -9.82 -5.78
N VAL A 147 1.54 -10.47 -6.18
CA VAL A 147 0.28 -10.47 -5.45
C VAL A 147 0.24 -11.67 -4.51
N ARG A 148 -0.04 -11.40 -3.24
CA ARG A 148 -0.16 -12.39 -2.18
C ARG A 148 -1.47 -12.20 -1.43
N ALA A 149 -1.99 -13.29 -0.90
CA ALA A 149 -3.17 -13.23 -0.05
C ALA A 149 -3.18 -14.34 1.00
N ASN A 150 -3.64 -13.98 2.19
CA ASN A 150 -4.15 -14.92 3.17
C ASN A 150 -5.69 -14.76 3.26
N GLU A 151 -6.34 -15.47 4.18
CA GLU A 151 -7.81 -15.44 4.32
C GLU A 151 -8.38 -14.01 4.41
N SER A 152 -7.80 -13.15 5.23
CA SER A 152 -8.37 -11.82 5.53
C SER A 152 -7.73 -10.66 4.77
N TRP A 153 -6.54 -10.85 4.18
CA TRP A 153 -5.73 -9.77 3.63
C TRP A 153 -5.12 -10.10 2.27
N MET A 154 -4.94 -9.04 1.49
CA MET A 154 -4.20 -9.02 0.24
C MET A 154 -3.01 -8.07 0.38
N ARG A 155 -1.89 -8.45 -0.24
CA ARG A 155 -0.64 -7.69 -0.30
C ARG A 155 -0.12 -7.69 -1.73
N ILE A 156 0.29 -6.53 -2.22
CA ILE A 156 0.92 -6.36 -3.53
C ILE A 156 2.32 -5.83 -3.29
N ASP A 157 3.31 -6.72 -3.40
CA ASP A 157 4.72 -6.41 -3.26
C ASP A 157 5.25 -5.84 -4.58
N ALA A 158 5.76 -4.61 -4.54
CA ALA A 158 6.47 -3.98 -5.63
C ALA A 158 7.92 -3.68 -5.20
N ARG A 159 8.71 -3.09 -6.11
CA ARG A 159 10.15 -2.91 -5.92
C ARG A 159 10.52 -2.14 -4.65
N TYR A 160 9.83 -1.03 -4.39
CA TYR A 160 10.18 -0.12 -3.28
C TYR A 160 9.29 -0.24 -2.05
N GLY A 161 8.30 -1.14 -2.06
CA GLY A 161 7.36 -1.31 -0.97
C GLY A 161 6.16 -2.15 -1.39
N ALA A 162 5.17 -2.25 -0.50
CA ALA A 162 3.96 -3.00 -0.75
C ALA A 162 2.71 -2.22 -0.35
N VAL A 163 1.62 -2.49 -1.05
CA VAL A 163 0.28 -2.06 -0.63
C VAL A 163 -0.46 -3.23 -0.02
N VAL A 164 -1.13 -3.00 1.10
CA VAL A 164 -1.82 -4.03 1.87
C VAL A 164 -3.25 -3.59 2.15
N ARG A 165 -4.21 -4.50 1.95
CA ARG A 165 -5.64 -4.22 2.18
C ARG A 165 -6.36 -5.45 2.67
N ARG A 166 -7.39 -5.26 3.51
CA ARG A 166 -8.35 -6.33 3.80
C ARG A 166 -9.11 -6.77 2.55
N ARG A 167 -9.38 -8.08 2.48
CA ARG A 167 -10.14 -8.73 1.40
C ARG A 167 -11.65 -8.65 1.63
N HIS A 168 -12.05 -8.76 2.88
CA HIS A 168 -13.45 -8.77 3.29
C HIS A 168 -13.80 -7.44 3.96
N ALA A 169 -14.98 -6.91 3.65
CA ALA A 169 -15.56 -5.85 4.46
C ALA A 169 -15.77 -6.41 5.88
N LEU A 170 -15.48 -5.61 6.89
CA LEU A 170 -15.95 -5.91 8.24
C LEU A 170 -17.48 -6.00 8.15
N LEU A 171 -18.03 -7.16 8.52
CA LEU A 171 -19.48 -7.34 8.56
C LEU A 171 -20.05 -6.23 9.45
N PRO A 172 -21.07 -5.47 8.98
CA PRO A 172 -21.72 -4.50 9.83
C PRO A 172 -22.22 -5.22 11.08
N LEU A 173 -22.00 -4.63 12.25
CA LEU A 173 -22.59 -5.12 13.48
C LEU A 173 -24.10 -4.91 13.38
N VAL A 174 -24.80 -5.95 12.93
CA VAL A 174 -26.26 -5.99 12.96
C VAL A 174 -26.64 -6.37 14.39
N PHE A 175 -27.00 -5.38 15.20
CA PHE A 175 -27.71 -5.58 16.47
C PHE A 175 -29.18 -5.22 16.26
#